data_AF-A0A800M8H6-F1
#
_entry.id   AF-A0A800M8H6-F1
#
_cell.length_a   1.000
_cell.length_b   1.000
_cell.length_c   1.000
_cell.angle_alpha   90.00
_cell.angle_beta   90.00
_cell.angle_gamma   90.00
#
_symmetry.space_group_name_H-M   'P 1'
#
loop_
_entity.id
_entity.type
_entity.pdbx_description
1 polymer ?
#
loop_
_entity_poly.entity_id
_entity_poly.type
_entity_poly.pdbx_seq_one_letter_code
_entity_poly.pdbx_strand_id
1 'polypeptide(L)'
;MPRQIRVSTKYSGVYFVKLANQDQSFFIRYKRNGKSVEEKAGRSNQGWNAEKAYQLRTERMSGTSAAGNELQSNSDLLSQQDWTFTKIFSEYLRLRNKLKGRA
;
A
#
# COMPACT_ATOMS: atom_id res chain seq x y z
N MET A 1 -20.78 -14.84 -19.75
CA MET A 1 -19.70 -14.41 -20.66
C MET A 1 -18.53 -15.40 -20.55
N PRO A 2 -17.77 -15.66 -21.63
CA PRO A 2 -16.64 -16.58 -21.60
C PRO A 2 -15.56 -16.13 -20.60
N ARG A 3 -14.94 -17.09 -19.90
CA ARG A 3 -13.88 -16.80 -18.93
C ARG A 3 -12.60 -16.39 -19.68
N GLN A 4 -12.17 -15.16 -19.45
CA GLN A 4 -10.96 -14.62 -20.07
C GLN A 4 -9.71 -15.10 -19.31
N ILE A 5 -8.82 -15.84 -19.97
CA ILE A 5 -7.60 -16.39 -19.37
C ILE A 5 -6.55 -15.28 -19.27
N ARG A 6 -5.97 -15.14 -18.07
CA ARG A 6 -4.90 -14.19 -17.78
C ARG A 6 -3.57 -14.91 -17.66
N VAL A 7 -2.56 -14.37 -18.31
CA VAL A 7 -1.20 -14.89 -18.28
C VAL A 7 -0.35 -13.97 -17.41
N SER A 8 0.36 -14.54 -16.44
CA SER A 8 1.32 -13.80 -15.60
C SER A 8 2.58 -13.47 -16.38
N THR A 9 3.09 -12.26 -16.15
CA THR A 9 4.40 -11.85 -16.69
C THR A 9 5.52 -12.11 -15.66
N LYS A 10 6.78 -11.82 -16.04
CA LYS A 10 7.92 -11.78 -15.11
C LYS A 10 7.72 -10.79 -13.96
N TYR A 11 6.91 -9.75 -14.16
CA TYR A 11 6.64 -8.71 -13.17
C TYR A 11 5.45 -9.08 -12.29
N SER A 12 5.68 -9.11 -10.98
CA SER A 12 4.64 -9.44 -10.00
C SER A 12 3.48 -8.44 -10.04
N GLY A 13 2.26 -8.97 -10.04
CA GLY A 13 1.04 -8.16 -10.14
C GLY A 13 0.80 -7.58 -11.54
N VAL A 14 1.56 -7.98 -12.56
CA VAL A 14 1.31 -7.61 -13.96
C VAL A 14 0.90 -8.85 -14.75
N TYR A 15 -0.27 -8.76 -15.37
CA TYR A 15 -0.88 -9.81 -16.16
C TYR A 15 -1.23 -9.28 -17.54
N PHE A 16 -1.35 -10.18 -18.51
CA PHE A 16 -1.90 -9.82 -19.80
C PHE A 16 -2.95 -10.82 -20.25
N VAL A 17 -3.80 -10.35 -21.15
CA VAL A 17 -4.75 -11.18 -21.87
C VAL A 17 -4.43 -11.09 -23.36
N LYS A 18 -4.34 -12.24 -24.02
CA LYS A 18 -4.19 -12.34 -25.48
C LYS A 18 -5.54 -12.07 -26.16
N LEU A 19 -5.54 -11.17 -27.13
CA LEU A 19 -6.69 -10.88 -28.02
C LEU A 19 -6.50 -11.58 -29.37
N ALA A 20 -7.54 -11.58 -30.21
CA ALA A 20 -7.55 -12.27 -31.50
C ALA A 20 -6.49 -11.77 -32.50
N ASN A 21 -6.04 -10.51 -32.39
CA ASN A 21 -5.15 -9.87 -33.36
C ASN A 21 -3.68 -9.86 -32.93
N GLN A 22 -3.23 -10.86 -32.18
CA GLN A 22 -1.91 -10.91 -31.52
C GLN A 22 -1.66 -9.78 -30.50
N ASP A 23 -2.63 -8.86 -30.35
CA ASP A 23 -2.60 -7.79 -29.36
C ASP A 23 -2.80 -8.34 -27.95
N GLN A 24 -2.20 -7.67 -26.97
CA GLN A 24 -2.22 -8.05 -25.57
C GLN A 24 -2.72 -6.88 -24.75
N SER A 25 -3.75 -7.10 -23.93
CA SER A 25 -4.18 -6.12 -22.94
C SER A 25 -3.49 -6.39 -21.62
N PHE A 26 -2.71 -5.42 -21.13
CA PHE A 26 -2.00 -5.49 -19.87
C PHE A 26 -2.87 -4.96 -18.71
N PHE A 27 -2.80 -5.66 -17.60
CA PHE A 27 -3.50 -5.36 -16.35
C PHE A 27 -2.51 -5.35 -15.21
N ILE A 28 -2.69 -4.42 -14.27
CA ILE A 28 -1.89 -4.28 -13.07
C ILE A 28 -2.78 -4.52 -11.85
N ARG A 29 -2.24 -5.20 -10.85
CA ARG A 29 -2.90 -5.45 -9.57
C ARG A 29 -2.03 -4.93 -8.44
N TYR A 30 -2.60 -4.08 -7.60
CA TYR A 30 -1.93 -3.48 -6.46
C TYR A 30 -2.89 -3.32 -5.28
N LYS A 31 -2.34 -2.93 -4.12
CA LYS A 31 -3.14 -2.59 -2.94
C LYS A 31 -3.20 -1.08 -2.81
N ARG A 32 -4.40 -0.54 -2.61
CA ARG A 32 -4.64 0.87 -2.30
C ARG A 32 -5.57 0.94 -1.09
N ASN A 33 -5.15 1.61 -0.03
CA ASN A 33 -5.93 1.75 1.22
C ASN A 33 -6.41 0.38 1.77
N GLY A 34 -5.52 -0.62 1.78
CA GLY A 34 -5.82 -1.98 2.23
C GLY A 34 -6.67 -2.83 1.28
N LYS A 35 -7.24 -2.26 0.21
CA LYS A 35 -8.08 -2.97 -0.77
C LYS A 35 -7.26 -3.37 -1.99
N SER A 36 -7.54 -4.56 -2.54
CA SER A 36 -6.96 -4.99 -3.81
C SER A 36 -7.66 -4.28 -4.96
N VAL A 37 -6.89 -3.55 -5.77
CA VAL A 37 -7.35 -2.86 -6.97
C VAL A 37 -6.72 -3.52 -8.18
N GLU A 38 -7.51 -3.69 -9.22
CA GLU A 38 -7.04 -4.12 -10.52
C GLU A 38 -7.38 -3.05 -11.55
N GLU A 39 -6.39 -2.67 -12.35
CA GLU A 39 -6.47 -1.57 -13.29
C GLU A 39 -5.92 -2.03 -14.64
N LYS A 40 -6.60 -1.67 -15.72
CA LYS A 40 -6.12 -1.93 -17.08
C LYS A 40 -5.07 -0.87 -17.42
N ALA A 41 -3.83 -1.29 -17.68
CA ALA A 41 -2.74 -0.39 -18.04
C ALA A 41 -2.87 0.08 -19.49
N GLY A 42 -3.05 -0.86 -20.43
CA GLY A 42 -3.17 -0.53 -21.85
C GLY A 42 -3.03 -1.73 -22.77
N ARG A 43 -2.92 -1.48 -24.08
CA ARG A 43 -2.77 -2.51 -25.12
C ARG A 43 -1.38 -2.49 -25.74
N SER A 44 -0.89 -3.66 -26.17
CA SER A 44 0.41 -3.77 -26.83
C SER A 44 0.49 -2.97 -28.13
N ASN A 45 -0.61 -2.87 -28.88
CA ASN A 45 -0.68 -2.05 -30.09
C ASN A 45 -0.50 -0.54 -29.82
N GLN A 46 -0.74 -0.08 -28.59
CA GLN A 46 -0.49 1.30 -28.14
C GLN A 46 0.94 1.46 -27.57
N GLY A 47 1.81 0.46 -27.74
CA GLY A 47 3.18 0.48 -27.23
C GLY A 47 3.32 0.16 -25.74
N TRP A 48 2.29 -0.45 -25.12
CA TRP A 48 2.39 -0.99 -23.77
C TRP A 48 3.14 -2.31 -23.74
N ASN A 49 3.98 -2.48 -22.73
CA ASN A 49 4.68 -3.71 -22.44
C ASN A 49 4.56 -4.02 -20.93
N ALA A 50 5.05 -5.19 -20.52
CA ALA A 50 5.01 -5.61 -19.12
C ALA A 50 5.83 -4.67 -18.20
N GLU A 51 6.94 -4.13 -18.69
CA GLU A 51 7.81 -3.19 -17.96
C GLU A 51 7.13 -1.86 -17.67
N LYS A 52 6.54 -1.21 -18.67
CA LYS A 52 5.77 0.04 -18.53
C LYS A 52 4.56 -0.16 -17.62
N ALA A 53 3.88 -1.29 -17.73
CA ALA A 53 2.79 -1.63 -16.81
C ALA A 53 3.29 -1.78 -15.36
N TYR A 54 4.48 -2.36 -15.15
CA TYR A 54 5.09 -2.44 -13.84
C TYR A 54 5.53 -1.08 -13.28
N GLN A 55 6.05 -0.18 -14.12
CA GLN A 55 6.35 1.20 -13.75
C GLN A 55 5.08 1.93 -13.29
N LEU A 56 4.00 1.86 -14.07
CA LEU A 56 2.69 2.40 -13.69
C LEU A 56 2.22 1.84 -12.34
N ARG A 57 2.35 0.52 -12.12
CA ARG A 57 2.02 -0.10 -10.84
C ARG A 57 2.83 0.49 -9.69
N THR A 58 4.12 0.72 -9.90
CA THR A 58 5.02 1.30 -8.90
C THR A 58 4.61 2.73 -8.55
N GLU A 59 4.25 3.54 -9.54
CA GLU A 59 3.72 4.90 -9.35
C GLU A 59 2.40 4.91 -8.57
N ARG A 60 1.48 3.97 -8.86
CA ARG A 60 0.22 3.86 -8.11
C ARG A 60 0.43 3.47 -6.65
N MET A 61 1.43 2.61 -6.39
CA MET A 61 1.80 2.22 -5.03
C MET A 61 2.47 3.37 -4.28
N SER A 62 3.40 4.10 -4.90
CA SER A 62 4.09 5.23 -4.25
C SER A 62 3.15 6.38 -3.93
N GLY A 63 2.19 6.69 -4.81
CA GLY A 63 1.15 7.68 -4.54
C GLY A 63 0.20 7.30 -3.39
N THR A 64 0.12 6.01 -3.04
CA THR A 64 -0.59 5.55 -1.84
C THR A 64 0.28 5.65 -0.58
N SER A 65 1.60 5.40 -0.71
CA SER A 65 2.54 5.55 0.39
C SER A 65 2.70 7.00 0.86
N ALA A 66 2.46 8.01 0.01
CA ALA A 66 2.43 9.41 0.45
C ALA A 66 1.37 9.64 1.54
N ALA A 67 0.14 9.15 1.34
CA ALA A 67 -0.93 9.26 2.33
C ALA A 67 -0.71 8.39 3.60
N GLY A 68 0.11 7.34 3.51
CA GLY A 68 0.51 6.52 4.66
C GLY A 68 1.71 7.08 5.43
N ASN A 69 2.67 7.70 4.72
CA ASN A 69 3.85 8.34 5.30
C ASN A 69 3.52 9.72 5.89
N GLU A 70 2.49 10.43 5.39
CA GLU A 70 2.01 11.65 6.05
C GLU A 70 1.49 11.39 7.47
N LEU A 71 0.97 10.19 7.77
CA LEU A 71 0.62 9.80 9.14
C LEU A 71 1.87 9.60 10.03
N GLN A 72 3.03 9.35 9.43
CA GLN A 72 4.29 9.12 10.13
C GLN A 72 5.15 10.40 10.22
N SER A 73 4.94 11.37 9.33
CA SER A 73 5.61 12.68 9.38
C SER A 73 4.85 13.70 10.23
N ASN A 74 3.53 13.58 10.37
CA ASN A 74 2.74 14.45 11.25
C ASN A 74 2.78 14.02 12.73
N SER A 75 3.25 12.81 13.05
CA SER A 75 3.43 12.38 14.45
C SER A 75 4.58 13.11 15.14
N ASP A 76 5.57 13.61 14.39
CA ASP A 76 6.73 14.26 14.98
C ASP A 76 6.41 15.69 15.47
N LEU A 77 5.45 16.36 14.83
CA LEU A 77 5.06 17.75 15.17
C LEU A 77 4.05 17.86 16.31
N LEU A 78 3.35 16.78 16.66
CA LEU A 78 2.41 16.72 17.81
C LEU A 78 3.04 16.12 19.08
N SER A 79 4.25 15.56 18.97
CA SER A 79 4.95 14.82 20.03
C SER A 79 5.30 15.64 21.28
N GLN A 80 5.12 16.97 21.28
CA GLN A 80 5.41 17.79 22.45
C GLN A 80 4.34 17.70 23.55
N GLN A 81 3.16 17.16 23.25
CA GLN A 81 2.04 17.16 24.21
C GLN A 81 1.25 15.84 24.30
N ASP A 82 1.83 14.73 23.85
CA ASP A 82 1.15 13.45 23.94
C ASP A 82 1.33 12.81 25.32
N TRP A 83 0.19 12.54 25.96
CA TRP A 83 0.11 11.68 27.13
C TRP A 83 0.37 10.23 26.71
N THR A 84 1.65 9.88 26.54
CA THR A 84 2.03 8.50 26.27
C THR A 84 1.67 7.60 27.47
N PHE A 85 1.42 6.31 27.22
CA PHE A 85 1.14 5.34 28.28
C PHE A 85 2.23 5.40 29.37
N THR A 86 3.49 5.52 28.98
CA THR A 86 4.62 5.68 29.91
C THR A 86 4.47 6.90 30.81
N LYS A 87 4.10 8.07 30.25
CA LYS A 87 3.92 9.32 30.99
C LYS A 87 2.70 9.27 31.94
N ILE A 88 1.58 8.73 31.46
CA ILE A 88 0.38 8.51 32.29
C ILE A 88 0.70 7.53 33.42
N PHE A 89 1.38 6.43 33.10
CA PHE A 89 1.75 5.41 34.07
C PHE A 89 2.74 5.95 35.10
N SER A 90 3.71 6.77 34.70
CA SER A 90 4.62 7.43 35.66
C SER A 90 3.89 8.36 36.62
N GLU A 91 2.90 9.14 36.15
CA GLU A 91 2.09 10.00 37.04
C GLU A 91 1.18 9.19 37.95
N TYR A 92 0.59 8.10 37.45
CA TYR A 92 -0.20 7.16 38.25
C TYR A 92 0.63 6.56 39.40
N LEU A 93 1.86 6.13 39.10
CA LEU A 93 2.79 5.62 40.12
C LEU A 93 3.19 6.71 41.12
N ARG A 94 3.35 7.97 40.68
CA ARG A 94 3.68 9.12 41.55
C ARG A 94 2.57 9.42 42.56
N LEU A 95 1.32 9.41 42.09
CA LEU A 95 0.15 9.69 42.94
C LEU A 95 -0.18 8.52 43.88
N ARG A 96 0.18 7.29 43.52
CA ARG A 96 -0.13 6.08 44.30
C ARG A 96 1.11 5.52 44.98
N ASN A 97 1.45 6.09 46.14
CA ASN A 97 2.60 5.69 46.96
C ASN A 97 2.46 4.31 47.66
N LYS A 98 1.26 3.72 47.70
CA LYS A 98 0.99 2.40 48.31
C LYS A 98 0.61 1.36 47.26
N LEU A 99 1.57 0.95 46.45
CA LEU A 99 1.38 -0.11 45.46
C LEU A 99 1.82 -1.45 46.04
N LYS A 100 0.95 -2.45 45.94
CA LYS A 100 1.24 -3.81 46.39
C LYS A 100 2.33 -4.40 45.48
N GLY A 101 3.49 -4.73 46.03
CA GLY A 101 4.59 -5.38 45.30
C GLY A 101 5.78 -4.49 44.89
N ARG A 102 5.86 -3.23 45.35
CA ARG A 102 7.14 -2.49 45.38
C ARG A 102 7.81 -2.74 46.74
N ALA A 103 9.02 -3.31 46.72
CA ALA A 103 9.90 -3.45 47.88
C ALA A 103 10.66 -2.14 48.14
#